data_AF-V4LXU1-F1
#
_entry.id   AF-V4LXU1-F1
#
_cell.length_a   1.000
_cell.length_b   1.000
_cell.length_c   1.000
_cell.angle_alpha   90.00
_cell.angle_beta   90.00
_cell.angle_gamma   90.00
#
_symmetry.space_group_name_H-M   'P 1'
#
loop_
_entity.id
_entity.type
_entity.pdbx_description
1 polymer ?
#
loop_
_entity_poly.entity_id
_entity_poly.type
_entity_poly.pdbx_seq_one_letter_code
_entity_poly.pdbx_strand_id
1 'polypeptide(L)'
;MDTDSYATDSSTESYDSPAESYNPLADTLQLCVGKRCIIIQLTHCDRVPDVLRSFLTDAETTFVGVWNSQDARKLDRSRHHLEIGELLDVRKYVQDSEGNSLRGRSFEEIVETCMGYQGVRLDREISKSDWSVDTLALIRYFRRQ
;
A
#
# COMPACT_ATOMS: atom_id res chain seq x y z
N MET A 1 -11.30 -33.06 62.78
CA MET A 1 -11.20 -31.61 62.61
C MET A 1 -9.74 -31.28 62.83
N ASP A 2 -9.01 -31.01 61.75
CA ASP A 2 -8.20 -29.82 61.56
C ASP A 2 -7.68 -29.85 60.12
N THR A 3 -7.77 -28.71 59.46
CA THR A 3 -7.77 -28.56 58.01
C THR A 3 -6.42 -28.00 57.59
N ASP A 4 -5.60 -28.77 56.87
CA ASP A 4 -4.36 -28.25 56.29
C ASP A 4 -4.63 -27.55 54.95
N SER A 5 -4.11 -26.33 54.89
CA SER A 5 -4.17 -25.37 53.80
C SER A 5 -3.15 -25.73 52.71
N TYR A 6 -3.62 -25.90 51.47
CA TYR A 6 -2.77 -25.76 50.29
C TYR A 6 -3.25 -24.57 49.46
N ALA A 7 -2.49 -23.47 49.54
CA ALA A 7 -2.57 -22.40 48.57
C ALA A 7 -1.81 -22.85 47.32
N THR A 8 -2.52 -23.06 46.22
CA THR A 8 -1.92 -23.18 44.89
C THR A 8 -1.82 -21.79 44.28
N ASP A 9 -0.57 -21.36 44.10
CA ASP A 9 -0.16 -20.15 43.41
C ASP A 9 -0.74 -20.13 41.98
N SER A 10 -1.59 -19.15 41.71
CA SER A 10 -2.18 -18.94 40.39
C SER A 10 -1.23 -18.05 39.59
N SER A 11 -0.20 -18.68 39.04
CA SER A 11 0.65 -18.06 38.03
C SER A 11 -0.19 -17.81 36.79
N THR A 12 -0.67 -16.57 36.62
CA THR A 12 -1.25 -16.09 35.37
C THR A 12 -0.15 -16.04 34.32
N GLU A 13 0.04 -17.15 33.60
CA GLU A 13 0.78 -17.15 32.34
C GLU A 13 0.02 -16.27 31.34
N SER A 14 0.53 -15.06 31.11
CA SER A 14 0.06 -14.19 30.04
C SER A 14 0.41 -14.86 28.72
N TYR A 15 -0.59 -15.44 28.06
CA TYR A 15 -0.47 -15.87 26.68
C TYR A 15 -0.12 -14.66 25.82
N ASP A 16 1.17 -14.52 25.53
CA ASP A 16 1.72 -13.56 24.58
C ASP A 16 1.12 -13.91 23.21
N SER A 17 0.01 -13.25 22.90
CA SER A 17 -0.68 -13.45 21.63
C SER A 17 0.30 -13.04 20.54
N PRO A 18 0.56 -13.90 19.53
CA PRO A 18 1.54 -13.59 18.50
C PRO A 18 1.13 -12.27 17.87
N ALA A 19 2.05 -11.29 17.94
CA ALA A 19 1.84 -9.95 17.40
C ALA A 19 1.19 -10.09 16.03
N GLU A 20 -0.08 -9.66 15.92
CA GLU A 20 -0.78 -9.67 14.65
C GLU A 20 0.16 -9.03 13.63
N SER A 21 0.42 -9.74 12.54
CA SER A 21 1.22 -9.23 11.42
C SER A 21 0.65 -7.87 11.03
N TYR A 22 1.29 -6.80 11.51
CA TYR A 22 0.80 -5.43 11.37
C TYR A 22 0.82 -5.11 9.88
N ASN A 23 -0.36 -5.18 9.26
CA ASN A 23 -0.54 -4.75 7.89
C ASN A 23 -1.14 -3.34 7.93
N PRO A 24 -0.29 -2.29 7.91
CA PRO A 24 -0.78 -0.93 8.04
C PRO A 24 -1.81 -0.63 6.95
N LEU A 25 -2.83 0.13 7.37
CA LEU A 25 -3.84 0.67 6.49
C LEU A 25 -3.21 1.72 5.56
N ALA A 26 -3.98 2.24 4.60
CA ALA A 26 -3.48 3.27 3.71
C ALA A 26 -3.30 4.62 4.43
N ASP A 27 -2.05 5.06 4.63
CA ASP A 27 -1.72 6.38 5.19
C ASP A 27 -1.73 7.49 4.13
N THR A 28 -1.35 7.16 2.90
CA THR A 28 -1.23 8.09 1.78
C THR A 28 -1.80 7.45 0.52
N LEU A 29 -2.56 8.22 -0.26
CA LEU A 29 -3.03 7.87 -1.60
C LEU A 29 -2.28 8.72 -2.64
N GLN A 30 -1.71 8.07 -3.65
CA GLN A 30 -1.05 8.73 -4.77
C GLN A 30 -1.82 8.45 -6.05
N LEU A 31 -2.17 9.51 -6.77
CA LEU A 31 -2.88 9.44 -8.06
C LEU A 31 -2.08 10.19 -9.10
N CYS A 32 -1.70 9.52 -10.19
CA CYS A 32 -0.86 10.09 -11.23
C CYS A 32 -1.53 9.99 -12.61
N VAL A 33 -1.48 11.08 -13.38
CA VAL A 33 -1.90 11.14 -14.78
C VAL A 33 -0.85 11.90 -15.59
N GLY A 34 -0.21 11.20 -16.52
CA GLY A 34 0.90 11.75 -17.29
C GLY A 34 2.06 12.18 -16.38
N LYS A 35 2.38 13.48 -16.38
CA LYS A 35 3.48 14.06 -15.58
C LYS A 35 3.02 14.72 -14.28
N ARG A 36 1.77 14.54 -13.89
CA ARG A 36 1.17 15.16 -12.70
C ARG A 36 0.75 14.09 -11.73
N CYS A 37 1.11 14.27 -10.47
CA CYS A 37 0.67 13.42 -9.38
C CYS A 37 0.07 14.28 -8.28
N ILE A 38 -0.99 13.77 -7.67
CA ILE A 38 -1.56 14.29 -6.44
C ILE A 38 -1.24 13.28 -5.34
N ILE A 39 -0.74 13.77 -4.22
CA ILE A 39 -0.45 12.98 -3.03
C ILE A 39 -1.40 13.45 -1.94
N ILE A 40 -2.17 12.53 -1.38
CA ILE A 40 -3.19 12.79 -0.36
C ILE A 40 -2.80 12.01 0.88
N GLN A 41 -2.35 12.70 1.93
CA GLN A 41 -2.05 12.08 3.22
C GLN A 41 -3.36 11.79 3.97
N LEU A 42 -3.92 10.60 3.74
CA LEU A 42 -5.18 10.13 4.30
C LEU A 42 -5.20 10.22 5.83
N THR A 43 -4.08 9.96 6.50
CA THR A 43 -3.90 10.05 7.97
C THR A 43 -3.97 11.48 8.52
N HIS A 44 -3.83 12.50 7.65
CA HIS A 44 -3.94 13.92 8.01
C HIS A 44 -5.21 14.61 7.53
N CYS A 45 -6.00 13.99 6.65
CA CYS A 45 -7.31 14.51 6.26
C CYS A 45 -8.43 14.21 7.28
N ASP A 46 -8.95 15.18 8.02
CA ASP A 46 -10.12 14.96 8.90
C ASP A 46 -11.33 14.39 8.14
N ARG A 47 -11.50 14.84 6.90
CA ARG A 47 -12.53 14.35 5.96
C ARG A 47 -11.93 14.23 4.57
N VAL A 48 -12.39 13.22 3.83
CA VAL A 48 -12.12 13.10 2.40
C VAL A 48 -13.31 13.71 1.62
N PRO A 49 -13.06 14.61 0.64
CA PRO A 49 -14.13 15.18 -0.17
C PRO A 49 -14.91 14.13 -0.97
N ASP A 50 -16.22 14.32 -1.11
CA ASP A 50 -17.09 13.40 -1.87
C ASP A 50 -16.67 13.27 -3.33
N VAL A 51 -16.12 14.34 -3.92
CA VAL A 51 -15.56 14.31 -5.29
C VAL A 51 -14.46 13.26 -5.43
N LEU A 52 -13.60 13.07 -4.41
CA LEU A 52 -12.58 12.02 -4.47
C LEU A 52 -13.22 10.64 -4.40
N ARG A 53 -14.25 10.47 -3.56
CA ARG A 53 -14.98 9.20 -3.44
C ARG A 53 -15.64 8.82 -4.76
N SER A 54 -16.39 9.74 -5.36
CA SER A 54 -17.02 9.56 -6.66
C SER A 54 -16.00 9.29 -7.76
N PHE A 55 -14.84 9.95 -7.73
CA PHE A 55 -13.79 9.70 -8.70
C PHE A 55 -13.20 8.29 -8.57
N LEU A 56 -12.93 7.82 -7.35
CA LEU A 56 -12.36 6.49 -7.12
C LEU A 56 -13.31 5.35 -7.51
N THR A 57 -14.62 5.58 -7.53
CA THR A 57 -15.64 4.60 -7.91
C THR A 57 -16.27 4.84 -9.28
N ASP A 58 -15.75 5.79 -10.05
CA ASP A 58 -16.24 6.09 -11.39
C ASP A 58 -16.00 4.90 -12.34
N ALA A 59 -17.09 4.37 -12.92
CA ALA A 59 -17.04 3.23 -13.82
C ALA A 59 -16.34 3.54 -15.15
N GLU A 60 -16.23 4.82 -15.52
CA GLU A 60 -15.50 5.26 -16.71
C GLU A 60 -14.00 5.43 -16.46
N THR A 61 -13.55 5.24 -15.21
CA THR A 61 -12.15 5.40 -14.82
C THR A 61 -11.53 4.08 -14.38
N THR A 62 -10.53 3.62 -15.14
CA THR A 62 -9.69 2.48 -14.75
C THR A 62 -8.44 2.95 -14.00
N PHE A 63 -8.27 2.49 -12.77
CA PHE A 63 -7.06 2.72 -11.99
C PHE A 63 -6.03 1.63 -12.26
N VAL A 64 -4.77 2.02 -12.38
CA VAL A 64 -3.67 1.10 -12.70
C VAL A 64 -2.57 1.25 -11.68
N GLY A 65 -2.12 0.12 -11.13
CA GLY A 65 -0.99 0.05 -10.21
C GLY A 65 -0.08 -1.14 -10.53
N VAL A 66 0.98 -1.28 -9.73
CA VAL A 66 1.90 -2.43 -9.77
C VAL A 66 1.87 -3.11 -8.41
N TRP A 67 1.67 -4.43 -8.37
CA TRP A 67 1.61 -5.19 -7.11
C TRP A 67 0.55 -4.69 -6.12
N ASN A 68 -0.55 -4.14 -6.64
CA ASN A 68 -1.62 -3.46 -5.91
C ASN A 68 -2.72 -4.38 -5.36
N SER A 69 -2.44 -5.68 -5.19
CA SER A 69 -3.46 -6.67 -4.78
C SER A 69 -4.06 -6.39 -3.39
N GLN A 70 -3.39 -5.57 -2.57
CA GLN A 70 -3.87 -5.19 -1.25
C GLN A 70 -4.44 -3.77 -1.20
N ASP A 71 -4.24 -2.96 -2.23
CA ASP A 71 -4.46 -1.51 -2.14
C ASP A 71 -5.94 -1.18 -1.98
N ALA A 72 -6.81 -1.83 -2.77
CA ALA A 72 -8.27 -1.71 -2.61
C ALA A 72 -8.72 -2.04 -1.18
N ARG A 73 -8.23 -3.16 -0.62
CA ARG A 73 -8.55 -3.58 0.75
C ARG A 73 -7.98 -2.62 1.80
N LYS A 74 -6.81 -2.02 1.57
CA LYS A 74 -6.20 -1.05 2.48
C LYS A 74 -6.95 0.28 2.48
N LEU A 75 -7.46 0.71 1.33
CA LEU A 75 -8.28 1.91 1.18
C LEU A 75 -9.66 1.71 1.84
N ASP A 76 -10.30 0.57 1.60
CA ASP A 76 -11.60 0.21 2.17
C ASP A 76 -11.55 0.12 3.72
N ARG A 77 -10.47 -0.47 4.25
CA ARG A 77 -10.26 -0.57 5.71
C ARG A 77 -9.66 0.67 6.34
N SER A 78 -9.26 1.68 5.56
CA SER A 78 -8.74 2.94 6.10
C SER A 78 -9.82 3.67 6.91
N ARG A 79 -9.41 4.65 7.72
CA ARG A 79 -10.36 5.50 8.48
C ARG A 79 -11.42 6.17 7.62
N HIS A 80 -11.16 6.30 6.32
CA HIS A 80 -12.01 6.99 5.38
C HIS A 80 -12.91 6.07 4.57
N HIS A 81 -12.76 4.75 4.68
CA HIS A 81 -13.54 3.76 3.92
C HIS A 81 -13.63 4.12 2.44
N LEU A 82 -12.46 4.21 1.79
CA LEU A 82 -12.39 4.56 0.38
C LEU A 82 -12.50 3.30 -0.46
N GLU A 83 -13.59 3.19 -1.20
CA GLU A 83 -13.74 2.18 -2.23
C GLU A 83 -13.02 2.62 -3.51
N ILE A 84 -12.48 1.66 -4.24
CA ILE A 84 -11.92 1.85 -5.57
C ILE A 84 -12.66 0.91 -6.52
N GLY A 85 -13.11 1.44 -7.65
CA GLY A 85 -13.83 0.70 -8.67
C GLY A 85 -12.88 -0.28 -9.39
N GLU A 86 -12.57 0.00 -10.66
CA GLU A 86 -11.67 -0.87 -11.41
C GLU A 86 -10.21 -0.58 -11.07
N LEU A 87 -9.54 -1.55 -10.45
CA LEU A 87 -8.10 -1.50 -10.14
C LEU A 87 -7.35 -2.64 -10.81
N LEU A 88 -6.57 -2.31 -11.84
CA LEU A 88 -5.78 -3.25 -12.61
C LEU A 88 -4.33 -3.30 -12.14
N ASP A 89 -3.76 -4.50 -12.18
CA ASP A 89 -2.32 -4.72 -12.02
C ASP A 89 -1.69 -4.75 -13.41
N VAL A 90 -0.91 -3.72 -13.75
CA VAL A 90 -0.34 -3.52 -15.09
C VAL A 90 0.48 -4.73 -15.56
N ARG A 91 1.08 -5.48 -14.62
CA ARG A 91 1.91 -6.66 -14.91
C ARG A 91 1.14 -7.73 -15.69
N LYS A 92 -0.18 -7.78 -15.53
CA LYS A 92 -1.05 -8.75 -16.24
C LYS A 92 -1.24 -8.40 -17.72
N TYR A 93 -0.89 -7.19 -18.14
CA TYR A 93 -1.19 -6.65 -19.47
C TYR A 93 0.06 -6.25 -20.27
N VAL A 94 1.25 -6.25 -19.65
CA VAL A 94 2.51 -5.91 -20.32
C VAL A 94 3.20 -7.13 -20.93
N GLN A 95 3.79 -6.92 -22.11
CA GLN A 95 4.56 -7.90 -22.88
C GLN A 95 5.84 -7.24 -23.39
N ASP A 96 6.85 -8.06 -23.71
CA ASP A 96 8.06 -7.59 -24.40
C ASP A 96 7.85 -7.41 -25.92
N SER A 97 8.91 -7.02 -26.63
CA SER A 97 8.90 -6.83 -28.08
C SER A 97 8.61 -8.10 -28.89
N GLU A 98 8.77 -9.28 -28.28
CA GLU A 98 8.51 -10.58 -28.88
C GLU A 98 7.11 -11.10 -28.52
N GLY A 99 6.34 -10.35 -27.72
CA GLY A 99 5.01 -10.73 -27.24
C GLY A 99 5.02 -11.64 -26.02
N ASN A 100 6.17 -11.86 -25.36
CA ASN A 100 6.23 -12.67 -24.15
C ASN A 100 5.68 -11.88 -22.96
N SER A 101 4.91 -12.55 -22.09
CA SER A 101 4.34 -11.92 -20.91
C SER A 101 5.41 -11.50 -19.89
N LEU A 102 5.29 -10.28 -19.38
CA LEU A 102 6.17 -9.74 -18.32
C LEU A 102 5.57 -9.89 -16.91
N ARG A 103 4.47 -10.63 -16.75
CA ARG A 103 3.71 -10.75 -15.49
C ARG A 103 4.56 -11.17 -14.28
N GLY A 104 5.52 -12.05 -14.51
CA GLY A 104 6.41 -12.60 -13.48
C GLY A 104 7.71 -11.84 -13.28
N ARG A 105 7.94 -10.75 -14.03
CA ARG A 105 9.18 -9.97 -13.97
C ARG A 105 9.16 -8.95 -12.84
N SER A 106 10.35 -8.48 -12.47
CA SER A 106 10.51 -7.36 -11.55
C SER A 106 9.96 -6.06 -12.12
N PHE A 107 9.71 -5.08 -11.26
CA PHE A 107 9.25 -3.76 -11.70
C PHE A 107 10.32 -3.07 -12.55
N GLU A 108 11.57 -3.19 -12.13
CA GLU A 108 12.76 -2.72 -12.83
C GLU A 108 12.81 -3.25 -14.27
N GLU A 109 12.71 -4.56 -14.45
CA GLU A 109 12.71 -5.20 -15.78
C GLU A 109 11.51 -4.74 -16.62
N ILE A 110 10.32 -4.57 -16.03
CA ILE A 110 9.13 -4.10 -16.75
C ILE A 110 9.34 -2.66 -17.24
N VAL A 111 9.86 -1.78 -16.39
CA VAL A 111 10.11 -0.38 -16.76
C VAL A 111 11.19 -0.29 -17.84
N GLU A 112 12.29 -1.03 -17.70
CA GLU A 112 13.34 -1.05 -18.70
C GLU A 112 12.83 -1.60 -20.04
N THR A 113 12.11 -2.72 -20.03
CA THR A 113 11.62 -3.39 -21.26
C THR A 113 10.55 -2.55 -21.97
N CYS A 114 9.59 -1.99 -21.23
CA CYS A 114 8.46 -1.29 -21.83
C CYS A 114 8.72 0.21 -22.08
N MET A 115 9.61 0.85 -21.31
CA MET A 115 9.82 2.29 -21.36
C MET A 115 11.27 2.70 -21.70
N GLY A 116 12.22 1.77 -21.71
CA GLY A 116 13.63 2.04 -21.99
C GLY A 116 14.35 2.81 -20.87
N TYR A 117 13.75 2.93 -19.68
CA TYR A 117 14.36 3.63 -18.55
C TYR A 117 15.12 2.66 -17.65
N GLN A 118 16.43 2.86 -17.57
CA GLN A 118 17.32 2.09 -16.69
C GLN A 118 17.45 2.74 -15.31
N GLY A 119 17.70 1.93 -14.29
CA GLY A 119 17.96 2.40 -12.92
C GLY A 119 16.73 2.87 -12.14
N VAL A 120 15.52 2.75 -12.70
CA VAL A 120 14.27 2.99 -11.98
C VAL A 120 14.02 1.80 -11.06
N ARG A 121 13.85 2.02 -9.75
CA ARG A 121 13.66 0.97 -8.76
C ARG A 121 12.59 1.36 -7.74
N LEU A 122 11.85 0.36 -7.25
CA LEU A 122 11.02 0.53 -6.06
C LEU A 122 11.91 0.29 -4.83
N ASP A 123 12.52 1.37 -4.35
CA ASP A 123 13.35 1.29 -3.14
C ASP A 123 12.49 0.79 -1.97
N ARG A 124 12.88 -0.35 -1.40
CA ARG A 124 12.14 -1.03 -0.35
C ARG A 124 12.15 -0.23 0.95
N GLU A 125 13.23 0.46 1.26
CA GLU A 125 13.34 1.29 2.47
C GLU A 125 12.36 2.45 2.40
N ILE A 126 12.23 3.06 1.22
CA ILE A 126 11.27 4.14 0.97
C ILE A 126 9.84 3.58 0.92
N SER A 127 9.59 2.55 0.12
CA SER A 127 8.24 2.00 -0.11
C SER A 127 7.60 1.47 1.18
N LYS A 128 8.41 0.96 2.12
CA LYS A 128 7.95 0.45 3.42
C LYS A 128 8.24 1.43 4.58
N SER A 129 8.66 2.65 4.29
CA SER A 129 8.86 3.66 5.33
C SER A 129 7.53 4.09 5.95
N ASP A 130 7.63 4.80 7.06
CA ASP A 130 6.47 5.45 7.66
C ASP A 130 5.99 6.61 6.79
N TRP A 131 4.87 6.39 6.11
CA TRP A 131 4.19 7.35 5.24
C TRP A 131 3.14 8.19 5.99
N SER A 132 2.95 7.96 7.30
CA SER A 132 2.04 8.75 8.15
C SER A 132 2.68 10.04 8.67
N VAL A 133 3.99 10.24 8.49
CA VAL A 133 4.69 11.45 8.97
C VAL A 133 4.09 12.74 8.39
N ASP A 134 4.13 13.82 9.17
CA ASP A 134 3.56 15.13 8.77
C ASP A 134 4.21 15.69 7.51
N THR A 135 5.55 15.65 7.46
CA THR A 135 6.33 16.18 6.33
C THR A 135 6.90 15.07 5.49
N LEU A 136 6.38 14.96 4.28
CA LEU A 136 6.92 14.13 3.21
C LEU A 136 8.17 14.79 2.61
N ALA A 137 9.34 14.56 3.22
CA ALA A 137 10.59 15.16 2.75
C ALA A 137 11.00 14.64 1.36
N LEU A 138 11.48 15.54 0.50
CA LEU A 138 11.81 15.31 -0.91
C LEU A 138 12.88 14.22 -1.15
N ILE A 139 13.71 13.92 -0.13
CA ILE A 139 14.68 12.80 -0.12
C ILE A 139 13.99 11.43 -0.25
N ARG A 140 12.68 11.34 0.03
CA ARG A 140 11.88 10.12 -0.16
C ARG A 140 11.26 10.00 -1.56
N TYR A 141 11.20 11.07 -2.35
CA TYR A 141 10.47 11.09 -3.62
C TYR A 141 11.37 11.07 -4.85
N PHE A 142 12.55 11.65 -4.77
CA PHE A 142 13.49 11.66 -5.88
C PHE A 142 14.92 11.69 -5.34
N ARG A 143 15.52 10.52 -5.12
CA ARG A 143 16.95 10.43 -5.45
C ARG A 143 17.02 10.51 -6.97
N ARG A 144 17.31 11.72 -7.47
CA ARG A 144 17.87 11.87 -8.81
C ARG A 144 19.08 10.94 -8.88
N GLN A 145 19.06 10.05 -9.88
CA GLN A 145 20.24 9.44 -10.48
C GLN A 145 21.25 10.53 -10.81
#